data_AF-A0A6A3V8A4-F1
#
_entry.id   AF-A0A6A3V8A4-F1
#
_cell.length_a   1.000
_cell.length_b   1.000
_cell.length_c   1.000
_cell.angle_alpha   90.00
_cell.angle_beta   90.00
_cell.angle_gamma   90.00
#
_symmetry.space_group_name_H-M   'P 1'
#
loop_
_entity.id
_entity.type
_entity.pdbx_description
1 polymer ?
#
loop_
_entity_poly.entity_id
_entity_poly.type
_entity_poly.pdbx_seq_one_letter_code
_entity_poly.pdbx_strand_id
1 'polypeptide(L)'
;MSMVKTHGWEYDPSRFGPDPSYAGLYDGPFGPSNSVMSVADDPLALLFYFLPPRLWSQIAVESNRYHRQSIPSRARSMRSQQRRNGGEVEELEDIRSRLASVVDIEPWEVLRVVAVLIARMLMPIRKGIAAHWSTKQVGALPTNRFNLFMGKNRLFHIMGYLHFSNNKSPQASIDRAWKIRPVVDVLQRTFARGYQTPPIISFDEATLPSRSRFNPMRQFNKDKPHKWGTKVFVAACAKTAYCLRFV
;
A
#
# COMPACT_ATOMS: atom_id res chain seq x y z
N MET A 1 25.16 13.43 30.46
CA MET A 1 24.14 13.75 29.44
C MET A 1 24.54 14.91 28.50
N SER A 2 25.76 15.49 28.61
CA SER A 2 26.19 16.64 27.78
C SER A 2 27.01 16.30 26.53
N MET A 3 27.68 15.14 26.45
CA MET A 3 28.55 14.79 25.30
C MET A 3 27.79 14.44 24.00
N VAL A 4 26.55 13.93 24.10
CA VAL A 4 25.72 13.56 22.93
C VAL A 4 25.34 14.79 22.08
N LYS A 5 25.31 15.98 22.69
CA LYS A 5 24.96 17.23 21.99
C LYS A 5 26.10 17.82 21.16
N THR A 6 27.34 17.45 21.44
CA THR A 6 28.53 17.99 20.76
C THR A 6 29.13 17.04 19.73
N HIS A 7 29.00 15.72 19.90
CA HIS A 7 29.62 14.70 19.03
C HIS A 7 28.61 13.77 18.34
N GLY A 8 27.31 13.92 18.57
CA GLY A 8 26.29 13.05 17.96
C GLY A 8 26.39 11.58 18.43
N TRP A 9 26.09 10.64 17.52
CA TRP A 9 26.21 9.18 17.72
C TRP A 9 27.63 8.67 17.45
N GLU A 10 28.66 9.44 17.79
CA GLU A 10 30.04 8.99 17.62
C GLU A 10 30.37 7.91 18.67
N TYR A 11 31.01 6.83 18.20
CA TYR A 11 31.45 5.72 19.02
C TYR A 11 32.46 6.23 20.06
N ASP A 12 32.17 6.05 21.35
CA ASP A 12 33.00 6.52 22.46
C ASP A 12 34.13 5.51 22.74
N PRO A 13 35.37 5.77 22.27
CA PRO A 13 36.43 4.78 22.38
C PRO A 13 36.96 4.66 23.80
N SER A 14 36.74 5.70 24.63
CA SER A 14 37.14 5.70 26.04
C SER A 14 36.29 4.75 26.88
N ARG A 15 35.04 4.53 26.45
CA ARG A 15 34.07 3.67 27.14
C ARG A 15 33.98 2.27 26.56
N PHE A 16 34.17 2.12 25.24
CA PHE A 16 33.95 0.85 24.55
C PHE A 16 35.23 0.25 23.93
N GLY A 17 36.39 0.90 24.11
CA GLY A 17 37.66 0.49 23.49
C GLY A 17 37.80 1.04 22.06
N PRO A 18 38.84 0.68 21.29
CA PRO A 18 38.95 1.09 19.89
C PRO A 18 37.74 0.65 19.08
N ASP A 19 37.40 1.40 18.02
CA ASP A 19 36.33 1.03 17.11
C ASP A 19 36.61 -0.38 16.58
N PRO A 20 35.72 -1.37 16.79
CA PRO A 20 35.96 -2.72 16.33
C PRO A 20 36.22 -2.69 14.82
N SER A 21 37.43 -3.07 14.41
CA SER A 21 37.62 -3.53 13.04
C SER A 21 36.72 -4.76 12.94
N TYR A 22 35.59 -4.65 12.24
CA TYR A 22 34.62 -5.73 12.08
C TYR A 22 35.21 -6.89 11.23
N ALA A 23 36.30 -7.48 11.72
CA ALA A 23 37.07 -8.54 11.12
C ALA A 23 36.21 -9.81 11.14
N GLY A 24 35.95 -10.37 9.96
CA GLY A 24 35.02 -11.49 9.80
C GLY A 24 33.58 -11.07 9.41
N LEU A 25 33.35 -9.81 9.04
CA LEU A 25 32.15 -9.50 8.25
C LEU A 25 32.15 -10.34 6.97
N TYR A 26 30.97 -10.80 6.58
CA TYR A 26 30.77 -11.49 5.32
C TYR A 26 31.29 -10.64 4.15
N ASP A 27 32.24 -11.17 3.40
CA ASP A 27 32.88 -10.52 2.26
C ASP A 27 32.41 -11.10 0.91
N GLY A 28 31.52 -12.08 0.97
CA GLY A 28 30.95 -12.71 -0.23
C GLY A 28 29.98 -11.81 -0.98
N PRO A 29 29.52 -12.27 -2.16
CA PRO A 29 28.58 -11.52 -2.97
C PRO A 29 27.24 -11.34 -2.26
N PHE A 30 26.62 -10.19 -2.50
CA PHE A 30 25.25 -9.88 -2.10
C PHE A 30 24.57 -9.11 -3.24
N GLY A 31 23.24 -9.11 -3.27
CA GLY A 31 22.50 -8.53 -4.39
C GLY A 31 21.20 -9.26 -4.69
N PRO A 32 20.54 -8.97 -5.82
CA PRO A 32 19.38 -9.72 -6.26
C PRO A 32 19.66 -11.22 -6.31
N SER A 33 18.71 -12.04 -5.86
CA SER A 33 18.86 -13.49 -5.91
C SER A 33 18.74 -14.01 -7.35
N ASN A 34 19.29 -15.20 -7.62
CA ASN A 34 19.21 -15.84 -8.94
C ASN A 34 17.76 -15.96 -9.45
N SER A 35 16.80 -16.18 -8.54
CA SER A 35 15.38 -16.24 -8.89
C SER A 35 14.81 -14.89 -9.32
N VAL A 36 15.26 -13.77 -8.75
CA VAL A 36 14.90 -12.43 -9.25
C VAL A 36 15.59 -12.13 -10.57
N MET A 37 16.88 -12.46 -10.67
CA MET A 37 17.66 -12.23 -11.89
C MET A 37 17.03 -12.94 -13.10
N SER A 38 16.43 -14.11 -12.91
CA SER A 38 15.73 -14.84 -14.00
C SER A 38 14.53 -14.11 -14.61
N VAL A 39 14.00 -13.09 -13.92
CA VAL A 39 12.82 -12.31 -14.36
C VAL A 39 13.11 -10.79 -14.41
N ALA A 40 14.37 -10.38 -14.27
CA ALA A 40 14.73 -8.99 -14.06
C ALA A 40 14.45 -8.09 -15.28
N ASP A 41 14.55 -8.64 -16.48
CA ASP A 41 14.36 -7.90 -17.75
C ASP A 41 12.88 -7.76 -18.16
N ASP A 42 11.97 -8.42 -17.44
CA ASP A 42 10.52 -8.29 -17.64
C ASP A 42 9.91 -7.56 -16.41
N PRO A 43 9.56 -6.26 -16.52
CA PRO A 43 8.99 -5.50 -15.42
C PRO A 43 7.70 -6.09 -14.85
N LEU A 44 6.90 -6.78 -15.68
CA LEU A 44 5.66 -7.40 -15.24
C LEU A 44 5.94 -8.72 -14.51
N ALA A 45 6.88 -9.53 -15.01
CA ALA A 45 7.34 -10.71 -14.30
C ALA A 45 7.99 -10.34 -12.95
N LEU A 46 8.77 -9.26 -12.91
CA LEU A 46 9.36 -8.73 -11.69
C LEU A 46 8.30 -8.25 -10.70
N LEU A 47 7.25 -7.56 -11.18
CA LEU A 47 6.09 -7.20 -10.36
C LEU A 47 5.45 -8.46 -9.74
N PHE A 48 5.20 -9.49 -10.55
CA PHE A 48 4.58 -10.73 -10.09
C PHE A 48 5.50 -11.59 -9.22
N TYR A 49 6.82 -11.41 -9.29
CA TYR A 49 7.75 -12.03 -8.35
C TYR A 49 7.50 -11.54 -6.92
N PHE A 50 7.30 -10.22 -6.75
CA PHE A 50 7.08 -9.58 -5.45
C PHE A 50 5.62 -9.56 -5.01
N LEU A 51 4.69 -9.51 -5.97
CA LEU A 51 3.25 -9.49 -5.75
C LEU A 51 2.61 -10.60 -6.61
N PRO A 52 2.64 -11.87 -6.15
CA PRO A 52 2.22 -13.01 -6.95
C PRO A 52 0.76 -12.93 -7.41
N PRO A 53 0.39 -13.53 -8.57
CA PRO A 53 -0.99 -13.55 -9.08
C PRO A 53 -2.04 -13.94 -8.04
N ARG A 54 -1.71 -14.91 -7.18
CA ARG A 54 -2.58 -15.36 -6.08
C ARG A 54 -2.97 -14.24 -5.11
N LEU A 55 -2.07 -13.29 -4.84
CA LEU A 55 -2.37 -12.13 -3.99
C LEU A 55 -3.49 -11.29 -4.63
N TRP A 56 -3.37 -10.96 -5.92
CA TRP A 56 -4.37 -10.17 -6.64
C TRP A 56 -5.75 -10.84 -6.66
N SER A 57 -5.78 -12.17 -6.85
CA SER A 57 -7.01 -12.94 -6.74
C SER A 57 -7.63 -12.87 -5.34
N GLN A 58 -6.81 -12.97 -4.29
CA GLN A 58 -7.29 -12.85 -2.91
C GLN A 58 -7.83 -11.44 -2.61
N ILE A 59 -7.18 -10.39 -3.14
CA ILE A 59 -7.65 -9.01 -2.97
C ILE A 59 -9.01 -8.81 -3.64
N ALA A 60 -9.22 -9.35 -4.85
CA ALA A 60 -10.51 -9.29 -5.51
C ALA A 60 -11.61 -9.99 -4.69
N VAL A 61 -11.32 -11.21 -4.19
CA VAL A 61 -12.25 -11.97 -3.33
C VAL A 61 -12.62 -11.18 -2.07
N GLU A 62 -11.64 -10.63 -1.36
CA GLU A 62 -11.89 -9.90 -0.12
C GLU A 62 -12.53 -8.53 -0.35
N SER A 63 -12.27 -7.89 -1.49
CA SER A 63 -12.95 -6.66 -1.89
C SER A 63 -14.44 -6.92 -2.20
N ASN A 64 -14.76 -7.99 -2.94
CA ASN A 64 -16.15 -8.40 -3.20
C ASN A 64 -16.87 -8.84 -1.92
N ARG A 65 -16.18 -9.56 -1.04
CA ARG A 65 -16.69 -9.90 0.29
C ARG A 65 -17.04 -8.64 1.08
N TYR A 66 -16.14 -7.66 1.10
CA TYR A 66 -16.37 -6.39 1.79
C TYR A 66 -17.51 -5.59 1.17
N HIS A 67 -17.60 -5.53 -0.16
CA HIS A 67 -18.74 -4.91 -0.87
C HIS A 67 -20.06 -5.49 -0.38
N ARG A 68 -20.24 -6.81 -0.45
CA ARG A 68 -21.46 -7.50 0.00
C ARG A 68 -21.77 -7.27 1.48
N GLN A 69 -20.74 -7.33 2.34
CA GLN A 69 -20.90 -7.05 3.78
C GLN A 69 -21.33 -5.60 4.07
N SER A 70 -20.96 -4.66 3.20
CA SER A 70 -21.27 -3.24 3.38
C SER A 70 -22.68 -2.84 2.94
N ILE A 71 -23.32 -3.64 2.07
CA ILE A 71 -24.61 -3.33 1.43
C ILE A 71 -25.68 -2.89 2.44
N PRO A 72 -25.95 -3.61 3.55
CA PRO A 72 -27.01 -3.20 4.48
C PRO A 72 -26.76 -1.83 5.11
N SER A 73 -25.50 -1.52 5.44
CA SER A 73 -25.12 -0.23 6.03
C SER A 73 -25.21 0.89 5.00
N ARG A 74 -24.68 0.65 3.80
CA ARG A 74 -24.71 1.61 2.68
C ARG A 74 -26.13 1.94 2.25
N ALA A 75 -27.01 0.95 2.16
CA ALA A 75 -28.42 1.14 1.81
C ALA A 75 -29.13 2.06 2.81
N ARG A 76 -28.91 1.86 4.12
CA ARG A 76 -29.46 2.76 5.17
C ARG A 76 -28.92 4.18 5.04
N SER A 77 -27.63 4.35 4.81
CA SER A 77 -27.02 5.67 4.63
C SER A 77 -27.56 6.40 3.39
N MET A 78 -27.72 5.69 2.26
CA MET A 78 -28.28 6.25 1.03
C MET A 78 -29.73 6.69 1.22
N ARG A 79 -30.58 5.84 1.82
CA ARG A 79 -31.98 6.16 2.11
C ARG A 79 -32.10 7.35 3.07
N SER A 80 -31.25 7.41 4.09
CA SER A 80 -31.21 8.56 5.00
C SER A 80 -30.82 9.85 4.28
N GLN A 81 -29.94 9.79 3.28
CA GLN A 81 -29.56 10.95 2.48
C GLN A 81 -30.70 11.40 1.57
N GLN A 82 -31.44 10.47 0.95
CA GLN A 82 -32.62 10.78 0.13
C GLN A 82 -33.68 11.53 0.93
N ARG A 83 -33.98 11.07 2.16
CA ARG A 83 -34.91 11.75 3.08
C ARG A 83 -34.51 13.18 3.39
N ARG A 84 -33.21 13.44 3.55
CA ARG A 84 -32.68 14.79 3.82
C ARG A 84 -32.74 15.71 2.60
N ASN A 85 -32.58 15.14 1.41
CA ASN A 85 -32.58 15.90 0.16
C ASN A 85 -34.01 16.25 -0.33
N GLY A 86 -35.06 15.75 0.33
CA GLY A 86 -36.45 16.11 0.05
C GLY A 86 -37.02 15.55 -1.27
N GLY A 87 -36.34 14.57 -1.88
CA GLY A 87 -36.78 13.90 -3.10
C GLY A 87 -37.50 12.57 -2.84
N GLU A 88 -37.76 11.82 -3.91
CA GLU A 88 -38.26 10.45 -3.84
C GLU A 88 -37.31 9.57 -3.01
N VAL A 89 -37.89 8.74 -2.14
CA VAL A 89 -37.14 7.86 -1.24
C VAL A 89 -37.36 6.42 -1.70
N GLU A 90 -36.31 5.81 -2.25
CA GLU A 90 -36.34 4.41 -2.66
C GLU A 90 -36.62 3.50 -1.44
N GLU A 91 -37.28 2.37 -1.70
CA GLU A 91 -37.40 1.34 -0.69
C GLU A 91 -36.04 0.73 -0.37
N LEU A 92 -35.87 0.33 0.90
CA LEU A 92 -34.57 -0.15 1.37
C LEU A 92 -34.10 -1.39 0.60
N GLU A 93 -35.04 -2.23 0.19
CA GLU A 93 -34.76 -3.46 -0.54
C GLU A 93 -34.36 -3.20 -1.99
N ASP A 94 -34.96 -2.19 -2.64
CA ASP A 94 -34.57 -1.77 -3.99
C ASP A 94 -33.13 -1.25 -4.01
N ILE A 95 -32.76 -0.43 -3.02
CA ILE A 95 -31.38 0.05 -2.87
C ILE A 95 -30.42 -1.13 -2.68
N ARG A 96 -30.79 -2.12 -1.86
CA ARG A 96 -29.95 -3.31 -1.64
C ARG A 96 -29.79 -4.14 -2.89
N SER A 97 -30.89 -4.43 -3.59
CA SER A 97 -30.91 -5.17 -4.85
C SER A 97 -30.02 -4.49 -5.89
N ARG A 98 -30.17 -3.17 -6.06
CA ARG A 98 -29.34 -2.37 -6.96
C ARG A 98 -27.85 -2.42 -6.58
N LEU A 99 -27.50 -2.30 -5.30
CA LEU A 99 -26.11 -2.43 -4.84
C LEU A 99 -25.54 -3.84 -5.03
N ALA A 100 -26.37 -4.87 -4.87
CA ALA A 100 -25.99 -6.27 -5.07
C ALA A 100 -25.82 -6.64 -6.56
N SER A 101 -26.54 -5.96 -7.45
CA SER A 101 -26.44 -6.16 -8.91
C SER A 101 -25.14 -5.64 -9.54
N VAL A 102 -24.32 -4.91 -8.77
CA VAL A 102 -23.03 -4.42 -9.26
C VAL A 102 -22.09 -5.59 -9.53
N VAL A 103 -21.56 -5.64 -10.76
CA VAL A 103 -20.62 -6.69 -11.19
C VAL A 103 -19.44 -6.79 -10.23
N ASP A 104 -19.11 -8.03 -9.85
CA ASP A 104 -17.99 -8.35 -8.98
C ASP A 104 -16.66 -7.81 -9.55
N ILE A 105 -15.74 -7.46 -8.67
CA ILE A 105 -14.39 -6.98 -8.98
C ILE A 105 -13.52 -8.18 -9.37
N GLU A 106 -12.88 -8.09 -10.53
CA GLU A 106 -11.97 -9.13 -11.02
C GLU A 106 -10.50 -8.85 -10.62
N PRO A 107 -9.63 -9.87 -10.54
CA PRO A 107 -8.22 -9.69 -10.15
C PRO A 107 -7.45 -8.74 -11.07
N TRP A 108 -7.73 -8.78 -12.38
CA TRP A 108 -7.11 -7.89 -13.36
C TRP A 108 -7.57 -6.44 -13.22
N GLU A 109 -8.76 -6.19 -12.66
CA GLU A 109 -9.22 -4.84 -12.37
C GLU A 109 -8.44 -4.24 -11.21
N VAL A 110 -8.16 -5.03 -10.17
CA VAL A 110 -7.30 -4.61 -9.05
C VAL A 110 -5.90 -4.23 -9.56
N LEU A 111 -5.33 -5.04 -10.46
CA LEU A 111 -4.07 -4.74 -11.14
C LEU A 111 -4.13 -3.42 -11.91
N ARG A 112 -5.19 -3.18 -12.68
CA ARG A 112 -5.39 -1.93 -13.43
C ARG A 112 -5.52 -0.73 -12.51
N VAL A 113 -6.20 -0.85 -11.36
CA VAL A 113 -6.25 0.23 -10.36
C VAL A 113 -4.84 0.58 -9.89
N VAL A 114 -4.03 -0.42 -9.53
CA VAL A 114 -2.64 -0.17 -9.10
C VAL A 114 -1.80 0.43 -10.23
N ALA A 115 -1.93 -0.05 -11.47
CA ALA A 115 -1.24 0.52 -12.62
C ALA A 115 -1.59 2.00 -12.85
N VAL A 116 -2.87 2.36 -12.73
CA VAL A 116 -3.35 3.74 -12.85
C VAL A 116 -2.85 4.62 -11.68
N LEU A 117 -2.74 4.08 -10.47
CA LEU A 117 -2.13 4.77 -9.32
C LEU A 117 -0.63 5.02 -9.51
N ILE A 118 0.10 4.04 -10.07
CA ILE A 118 1.51 4.21 -10.44
C ILE A 118 1.66 5.27 -11.53
N ALA A 119 0.84 5.21 -12.59
CA ALA A 119 0.84 6.22 -13.64
C ALA A 119 0.57 7.63 -13.11
N ARG A 120 -0.36 7.77 -12.15
CA ARG A 120 -0.60 9.03 -11.45
C ARG A 120 0.61 9.48 -10.62
N MET A 121 1.30 8.56 -9.96
CA MET A 121 2.51 8.89 -9.19
C MET A 121 3.60 9.47 -10.10
N LEU A 122 3.79 8.89 -11.28
CA LEU A 122 4.77 9.33 -12.26
C LEU A 122 4.37 10.65 -12.95
N MET A 123 3.07 10.84 -13.23
CA MET A 123 2.54 12.03 -13.89
C MET A 123 1.45 12.70 -13.03
N PRO A 124 1.80 13.41 -11.96
CA PRO A 124 0.83 13.92 -11.00
C PRO A 124 0.03 15.13 -11.54
N ILE A 125 -1.30 15.07 -11.41
CA ILE A 125 -2.19 16.22 -11.64
C ILE A 125 -2.64 16.83 -10.31
N ARG A 126 -2.38 18.15 -10.14
CA ARG A 126 -2.70 18.91 -8.91
C ARG A 126 -4.21 18.96 -8.58
N LYS A 127 -5.08 18.73 -9.57
CA LYS A 127 -6.55 18.75 -9.44
C LYS A 127 -7.15 17.44 -8.89
N GLY A 128 -6.32 16.48 -8.46
CA GLY A 128 -6.76 15.20 -7.91
C GLY A 128 -6.90 14.08 -8.94
N ILE A 129 -7.08 12.84 -8.47
CA ILE A 129 -7.07 11.65 -9.34
C ILE A 129 -8.18 11.66 -10.41
N ALA A 130 -9.35 12.20 -10.09
CA ALA A 130 -10.47 12.31 -11.04
C ALA A 130 -10.14 13.17 -12.27
N ALA A 131 -9.19 14.10 -12.16
CA ALA A 131 -8.81 14.98 -13.27
C ALA A 131 -8.16 14.22 -14.43
N HIS A 132 -7.60 13.03 -14.19
CA HIS A 132 -7.06 12.15 -15.23
C HIS A 132 -8.15 11.53 -16.14
N TRP A 133 -9.42 11.72 -15.81
CA TRP A 133 -10.56 11.36 -16.67
C TRP A 133 -11.12 12.54 -17.45
N SER A 134 -10.50 13.72 -17.35
CA SER A 134 -10.91 14.89 -18.13
C SER A 134 -10.66 14.66 -19.61
N THR A 135 -11.69 14.90 -20.42
CA THR A 135 -11.65 14.85 -21.88
C THR A 135 -11.26 16.18 -22.51
N LYS A 136 -10.98 17.21 -21.70
CA LYS A 136 -10.51 18.51 -22.21
C LYS A 136 -9.28 18.27 -23.08
N GLN A 137 -9.17 18.97 -24.20
CA GLN A 137 -7.99 18.96 -25.05
C GLN A 137 -7.04 20.09 -24.67
N VAL A 138 -5.74 19.87 -24.88
CA VAL A 138 -4.72 20.91 -24.88
C VAL A 138 -4.05 20.84 -26.26
N GLY A 139 -4.35 21.82 -27.12
CA GLY A 139 -4.04 21.73 -28.55
C GLY A 139 -4.84 20.61 -29.22
N ALA A 140 -4.19 19.83 -30.08
CA ALA A 140 -4.82 18.73 -30.83
C ALA A 140 -4.90 17.38 -30.06
N LEU A 141 -4.34 17.28 -28.85
CA LEU A 141 -4.26 16.02 -28.10
C LEU A 141 -5.21 16.00 -26.88
N PRO A 142 -5.80 14.83 -26.56
CA PRO A 142 -6.53 14.66 -25.31
C PRO A 142 -5.56 14.77 -24.13
N THR A 143 -5.95 15.53 -23.11
CA THR A 143 -5.07 15.81 -21.96
C THR A 143 -4.77 14.55 -21.15
N ASN A 144 -5.66 13.55 -21.16
CA ASN A 144 -5.50 12.33 -20.37
C ASN A 144 -6.07 11.10 -21.05
N ARG A 145 -5.58 9.92 -20.64
CA ARG A 145 -5.91 8.62 -21.27
C ARG A 145 -6.42 7.54 -20.30
N PHE A 146 -6.71 7.88 -19.04
CA PHE A 146 -7.13 6.84 -18.07
C PHE A 146 -8.44 6.14 -18.46
N ASN A 147 -9.32 6.82 -19.19
CA ASN A 147 -10.53 6.22 -19.78
C ASN A 147 -10.26 5.03 -20.71
N LEU A 148 -9.08 4.94 -21.33
CA LEU A 148 -8.72 3.80 -22.18
C LEU A 148 -8.48 2.51 -21.39
N PHE A 149 -8.18 2.62 -20.09
CA PHE A 149 -7.82 1.49 -19.24
C PHE A 149 -8.95 1.09 -18.28
N MET A 150 -9.62 2.10 -17.70
CA MET A 150 -10.72 1.90 -16.75
C MET A 150 -11.61 3.14 -16.68
N GLY A 151 -12.93 2.94 -16.67
CA GLY A 151 -13.89 4.04 -16.49
C GLY A 151 -13.82 4.65 -15.07
N LYS A 152 -14.01 5.97 -14.97
CA LYS A 152 -13.91 6.73 -13.71
C LYS A 152 -14.73 6.12 -12.58
N ASN A 153 -15.99 5.81 -12.85
CA ASN A 153 -16.91 5.29 -11.84
C ASN A 153 -16.51 3.88 -11.38
N ARG A 154 -15.99 3.04 -12.28
CA ARG A 154 -15.50 1.70 -11.94
C ARG A 154 -14.25 1.77 -11.06
N LEU A 155 -13.32 2.68 -11.36
CA LEU A 155 -12.15 2.92 -10.51
C LEU A 155 -12.57 3.33 -9.09
N PHE A 156 -13.46 4.31 -8.95
CA PHE A 156 -13.92 4.76 -7.63
C PHE A 156 -14.75 3.70 -6.90
N HIS A 157 -15.50 2.86 -7.63
CA HIS A 157 -16.16 1.70 -7.05
C HIS A 157 -15.13 0.74 -6.45
N ILE A 158 -14.14 0.30 -7.23
CA ILE A 158 -13.09 -0.62 -6.76
C ILE A 158 -12.31 -0.01 -5.60
N MET A 159 -11.86 1.24 -5.72
CA MET A 159 -11.14 1.93 -4.65
C MET A 159 -11.96 2.06 -3.36
N GLY A 160 -13.29 2.22 -3.47
CA GLY A 160 -14.19 2.31 -2.33
C GLY A 160 -14.39 0.99 -1.58
N TYR A 161 -14.16 -0.14 -2.25
CA TYR A 161 -14.33 -1.48 -1.72
C TYR A 161 -13.02 -2.29 -1.65
N LEU A 162 -11.88 -1.69 -1.99
CA LEU A 162 -10.57 -2.33 -1.98
C LEU A 162 -10.25 -2.81 -0.56
N HIS A 163 -10.14 -4.12 -0.41
CA HIS A 163 -10.00 -4.76 0.89
C HIS A 163 -9.10 -6.00 0.79
N PHE A 164 -8.28 -6.25 1.81
CA PHE A 164 -7.23 -7.28 1.74
C PHE A 164 -7.48 -8.49 2.65
N SER A 165 -8.40 -8.39 3.61
CA SER A 165 -8.66 -9.46 4.60
C SER A 165 -10.10 -9.47 5.11
N ASN A 166 -10.60 -10.63 5.55
CA ASN A 166 -11.98 -10.70 6.04
C ASN A 166 -12.15 -9.95 7.37
N ASN A 167 -13.01 -8.92 7.40
CA ASN A 167 -13.30 -8.16 8.62
C ASN A 167 -14.00 -8.97 9.72
N LYS A 168 -14.62 -10.11 9.36
CA LYS A 168 -15.29 -11.01 10.32
C LYS A 168 -14.35 -12.08 10.89
N SER A 169 -13.06 -12.07 10.53
CA SER A 169 -12.09 -13.02 11.07
C SER A 169 -11.84 -12.75 12.55
N PRO A 170 -11.72 -13.78 13.42
CA PRO A 170 -11.33 -13.59 14.82
C PRO A 170 -10.01 -12.82 14.98
N GLN A 171 -9.09 -12.98 14.03
CA GLN A 171 -7.82 -12.25 14.00
C GLN A 171 -7.99 -10.74 13.87
N ALA A 172 -9.13 -10.25 13.36
CA ALA A 172 -9.40 -8.82 13.22
C ALA A 172 -9.50 -8.09 14.57
N SER A 173 -9.83 -8.79 15.66
CA SER A 173 -9.85 -8.21 17.01
C SER A 173 -8.49 -8.29 17.71
N ILE A 174 -7.59 -9.14 17.23
CA ILE A 174 -6.28 -9.41 17.86
C ILE A 174 -5.19 -8.59 17.18
N ASP A 175 -5.10 -8.65 15.85
CA ASP A 175 -4.05 -8.01 15.07
C ASP A 175 -4.49 -6.62 14.57
N ARG A 176 -3.88 -5.57 15.13
CA ARG A 176 -4.14 -4.18 14.71
C ARG A 176 -3.84 -3.92 13.24
N ALA A 177 -2.97 -4.71 12.62
CA ALA A 177 -2.63 -4.61 11.19
C ALA A 177 -3.42 -5.60 10.32
N TRP A 178 -4.40 -6.32 10.86
CA TRP A 178 -5.12 -7.39 10.17
C TRP A 178 -5.62 -7.01 8.77
N LYS A 179 -6.07 -5.75 8.62
CA LYS A 179 -6.57 -5.20 7.35
C LYS A 179 -5.54 -5.20 6.21
N ILE A 180 -4.25 -5.21 6.51
CA ILE A 180 -3.16 -5.21 5.51
C ILE A 180 -2.27 -6.46 5.64
N ARG A 181 -2.49 -7.29 6.65
CA ARG A 181 -1.66 -8.45 6.98
C ARG A 181 -1.36 -9.35 5.77
N PRO A 182 -2.33 -9.71 4.91
CA PRO A 182 -2.04 -10.57 3.76
C PRO A 182 -1.03 -9.97 2.77
N VAL A 183 -1.08 -8.65 2.56
CA VAL A 183 -0.10 -7.95 1.70
C VAL A 183 1.26 -7.90 2.38
N VAL A 184 1.29 -7.57 3.67
CA VAL A 184 2.52 -7.52 4.47
C VAL A 184 3.24 -8.88 4.46
N ASP A 185 2.52 -9.98 4.67
CA ASP A 185 3.11 -11.33 4.72
C ASP A 185 3.64 -11.79 3.36
N VAL A 186 3.03 -11.34 2.25
CA VAL A 186 3.56 -11.59 0.90
C VAL A 186 4.83 -10.78 0.67
N LEU A 187 4.83 -9.49 0.98
CA LEU A 187 6.00 -8.64 0.78
C LEU A 187 7.18 -9.06 1.64
N GLN A 188 6.95 -9.38 2.93
CA GLN A 188 8.00 -9.88 3.83
C GLN A 188 8.69 -11.13 3.30
N ARG A 189 7.93 -12.08 2.76
CA ARG A 189 8.48 -13.31 2.18
C ARG A 189 9.22 -13.05 0.88
N THR A 190 8.63 -12.26 -0.02
CA THR A 190 9.20 -12.03 -1.35
C THR A 190 10.40 -11.10 -1.33
N PHE A 191 10.43 -10.09 -0.45
CA PHE A 191 11.58 -9.21 -0.26
C PHE A 191 12.78 -9.97 0.26
N ALA A 192 12.60 -10.81 1.29
CA ALA A 192 13.66 -11.66 1.81
C ALA A 192 14.15 -12.68 0.77
N ARG A 193 13.26 -13.29 -0.01
CA ARG A 193 13.64 -14.24 -1.09
C ARG A 193 14.32 -13.54 -2.26
N GLY A 194 14.02 -12.27 -2.49
CA GLY A 194 14.46 -11.51 -3.65
C GLY A 194 15.91 -11.06 -3.62
N TYR A 195 16.58 -11.19 -2.48
CA TYR A 195 17.86 -10.55 -2.26
C TYR A 195 18.74 -11.37 -1.31
N GLN A 196 20.01 -11.54 -1.67
CA GLN A 196 21.03 -12.12 -0.82
C GLN A 196 21.50 -11.06 0.19
N THR A 197 21.38 -11.37 1.47
CA THR A 197 21.63 -10.44 2.57
C THR A 197 23.05 -9.86 2.51
N PRO A 198 23.22 -8.53 2.59
CA PRO A 198 24.54 -7.88 2.63
C PRO A 198 25.19 -8.03 4.02
N PRO A 199 26.52 -7.82 4.13
CA PRO A 199 27.19 -7.78 5.44
C PRO A 199 26.77 -6.58 6.29
N ILE A 200 26.35 -5.48 5.65
CA ILE A 200 25.99 -4.24 6.31
C ILE A 200 24.51 -3.95 6.02
N ILE A 201 23.73 -3.94 7.09
CA ILE A 201 22.30 -3.67 7.08
C ILE A 201 22.07 -2.34 7.79
N SER A 202 21.29 -1.46 7.16
CA SER A 202 20.76 -0.26 7.79
C SER A 202 19.40 -0.58 8.41
N PHE A 203 19.23 -0.22 9.68
CA PHE A 203 17.96 -0.34 10.39
C PHE A 203 17.48 1.04 10.81
N ASP A 204 16.31 1.45 10.33
CA ASP A 204 15.75 2.77 10.64
C ASP A 204 14.21 2.76 10.58
N GLU A 205 13.61 3.84 11.06
CA GLU A 205 12.19 4.10 11.11
C GLU A 205 11.70 4.85 9.87
N ALA A 206 10.74 4.25 9.16
CA ALA A 206 9.95 4.92 8.14
C ALA A 206 8.53 5.23 8.64
N THR A 207 7.88 6.20 8.00
CA THR A 207 6.50 6.58 8.34
C THR A 207 5.64 6.55 7.08
N LEU A 208 4.61 5.70 7.09
CA LEU A 208 3.58 5.67 6.06
C LEU A 208 2.55 6.77 6.39
N PRO A 209 2.54 7.90 5.66
CA PRO A 209 1.76 9.07 6.04
C PRO A 209 0.26 8.77 6.00
N SER A 210 -0.43 9.03 7.11
CA SER A 210 -1.88 8.89 7.20
C SER A 210 -2.44 9.71 8.36
N ARG A 211 -3.37 10.61 8.04
CA ARG A 211 -4.13 11.37 9.05
C ARG A 211 -5.45 10.70 9.43
N SER A 212 -5.80 9.58 8.80
CA SER A 212 -7.09 8.92 9.01
C SER A 212 -7.27 8.47 10.46
N ARG A 213 -8.43 8.79 11.06
CA ARG A 213 -8.82 8.30 12.39
C ARG A 213 -9.13 6.80 12.39
N PHE A 214 -9.38 6.22 11.22
CA PHE A 214 -9.65 4.80 11.05
C PHE A 214 -8.39 3.94 10.97
N ASN A 215 -7.20 4.54 10.98
CA ASN A 215 -5.94 3.82 11.08
C ASN A 215 -5.64 3.56 12.57
N PRO A 216 -5.79 2.32 13.06
CA PRO A 216 -5.54 2.02 14.46
C PRO A 216 -4.05 2.13 14.81
N MET A 217 -3.13 2.04 13.85
CA MET A 217 -1.68 2.09 14.06
C MET A 217 -1.09 3.50 13.92
N ARG A 218 -1.94 4.53 13.79
CA ARG A 218 -1.51 5.92 13.60
C ARG A 218 -0.78 6.44 14.83
N GLN A 219 0.43 6.97 14.62
CA GLN A 219 1.27 7.62 15.60
C GLN A 219 1.59 9.06 15.18
N PHE A 220 1.94 9.90 16.16
CA PHE A 220 2.47 11.24 15.93
C PHE A 220 3.98 11.24 16.15
N ASN A 221 4.74 11.72 15.16
CA ASN A 221 6.17 11.94 15.28
C ASN A 221 6.50 13.39 14.92
N LYS A 222 6.95 14.18 15.91
CA LYS A 222 7.18 15.62 15.76
C LYS A 222 8.27 15.95 14.74
N ASP A 223 9.27 15.08 14.65
CA ASP A 223 10.53 15.35 13.95
C ASP A 223 10.48 14.88 12.48
N LYS A 224 9.46 14.12 12.09
CA LYS A 224 9.26 13.69 10.69
C LYS A 224 8.48 14.75 9.88
N PRO A 225 8.79 14.97 8.59
CA PRO A 225 8.08 15.92 7.72
C PRO A 225 6.56 15.66 7.67
N HIS A 226 6.17 14.39 7.61
CA HIS A 226 4.79 13.95 7.76
C HIS A 226 4.56 13.41 9.17
N LYS A 227 4.08 14.29 10.06
CA LYS A 227 3.99 14.00 11.49
C LYS A 227 2.98 12.93 11.89
N TRP A 228 2.03 12.58 11.04
CA TRP A 228 0.98 11.60 11.34
C TRP A 228 1.03 10.43 10.36
N GLY A 229 1.13 9.21 10.87
CA GLY A 229 1.17 8.02 10.02
C GLY A 229 1.37 6.73 10.79
N THR A 230 1.48 5.62 10.07
CA THR A 230 1.94 4.36 10.66
C THR A 230 3.46 4.36 10.64
N LYS A 231 4.08 4.30 11.82
CA LYS A 231 5.51 4.06 11.96
C LYS A 231 5.80 2.60 11.63
N VAL A 232 6.81 2.36 10.81
CA VAL A 232 7.32 1.03 10.47
C VAL A 232 8.83 1.04 10.68
N PHE A 233 9.39 -0.09 11.11
CA PHE A 233 10.83 -0.29 11.14
C PHE A 233 11.25 -1.01 9.87
N VAL A 234 12.34 -0.56 9.24
CA VAL A 234 12.81 -1.11 7.97
C VAL A 234 14.26 -1.56 8.14
N ALA A 235 14.54 -2.80 7.76
CA ALA A 235 15.88 -3.31 7.57
C ALA A 235 16.18 -3.30 6.06
N ALA A 236 17.19 -2.55 5.65
CA ALA A 236 17.56 -2.38 4.25
C ALA A 236 19.07 -2.60 4.03
N CYS A 237 19.44 -2.94 2.80
CA CYS A 237 20.84 -2.97 2.40
C CYS A 237 21.42 -1.55 2.46
N ALA A 238 22.49 -1.37 3.24
CA ALA A 238 23.12 -0.04 3.40
C ALA A 238 23.70 0.53 2.08
N LYS A 239 24.03 -0.34 1.11
CA LYS A 239 24.61 0.07 -0.17
C LYS A 239 23.57 0.33 -1.27
N THR A 240 22.55 -0.52 -1.39
CA THR A 240 21.58 -0.46 -2.50
C THR A 240 20.22 0.09 -2.11
N ALA A 241 20.00 0.36 -0.81
CA ALA A 241 18.71 0.73 -0.23
C ALA A 241 17.59 -0.31 -0.44
N TYR A 242 17.92 -1.54 -0.84
CA TYR A 242 16.93 -2.61 -0.99
C TYR A 242 16.30 -2.97 0.36
N CYS A 243 14.97 -2.93 0.45
CA CYS A 243 14.23 -3.29 1.65
C CYS A 243 14.21 -4.82 1.82
N LEU A 244 14.88 -5.33 2.84
CA LEU A 244 14.95 -6.77 3.15
C LEU A 244 13.75 -7.20 3.99
N ARG A 245 13.36 -6.36 4.95
CA ARG A 245 12.30 -6.64 5.92
C ARG A 245 11.72 -5.35 6.49
N PHE A 246 10.45 -5.36 6.84
CA PHE A 246 9.83 -4.26 7.58
C PHE A 246 8.83 -4.76 8.64
N VAL A 247 8.65 -4.04 9.75
CA VAL A 247 7.72 -4.40 10.84
C VAL A 247 6.87 -3.22 11.26
#